data_AF-A0A9Q5C7Q9-F1
#
_entry.id   AF-A0A9Q5C7Q9-F1
#
_cell.length_a   1.000
_cell.length_b   1.000
_cell.length_c   1.000
_cell.angle_alpha   90.00
_cell.angle_beta   90.00
_cell.angle_gamma   90.00
#
_symmetry.space_group_name_H-M   'P 1'
#
loop_
_entity.id
_entity.type
_entity.pdbx_description
1 polymer ?
#
loop_
_entity_poly.entity_id
_entity_poly.type
_entity_poly.pdbx_seq_one_letter_code
_entity_poly.pdbx_strand_id
1 'polypeptide(L)'
;MRKLSEQQRRFQRKKAEFGNLRTRKSKRGAQPSRKCWVTAWDGWQEERVVCLEGGQAAPSTICFDRNVDQTFAFVDRWYNAHGVPVNRAPSQVYDWYIYGRNGKLLKPKTIRNYTDFSTINELSTAAALVMTADYDNARKIMGKVPPTIDLHDWNDGVFRKLWEIGFFETVGLTDAIEDRYEDDGDTRTMKIVCGQSSLELQEACEAIADLSKFVEDGGALKGEVQIGLNSAIAEAMANVAKHAYPTDHTFEFEHSSSWWVTASVRRSDRTLTVVFYDRGATIPITLPQKHWWEELKHAFKGNIGIQQHDFEYDAEYIEMALRVGKTQTKVPWRGKGLPQMKELIDMVGSGSLTIISRGGLCRYSADEGVQKSNHPHSIGGTLIEWSLKLPSESLNE
;
A
#
# COMPACT_ATOMS: atom_id res chain seq x y z
N MET A 1 31.58 2.49 -24.35
CA MET A 1 31.57 3.25 -23.08
C MET A 1 30.84 4.56 -23.28
N ARG A 2 29.57 4.66 -22.86
CA ARG A 2 28.84 5.94 -22.88
C ARG A 2 29.42 6.86 -21.81
N LYS A 3 29.73 8.11 -22.17
CA LYS A 3 30.27 9.12 -21.24
C LYS A 3 29.15 9.55 -20.29
N LEU A 4 29.41 9.49 -18.99
CA LEU A 4 28.50 9.99 -17.94
C LEU A 4 28.17 11.47 -18.17
N SER A 5 26.90 11.83 -17.99
CA SER A 5 26.39 13.21 -18.03
C SER A 5 27.02 14.06 -16.90
N GLU A 6 26.98 15.38 -17.03
CA GLU A 6 27.55 16.28 -16.04
C GLU A 6 26.84 16.19 -14.67
N GLN A 7 25.52 15.94 -14.70
CA GLN A 7 24.72 15.62 -13.51
C GLN A 7 25.13 14.28 -12.88
N GLN A 8 25.33 13.22 -13.68
CA GLN A 8 25.82 11.93 -13.20
C GLN A 8 27.22 12.03 -12.55
N ARG A 9 28.11 12.86 -13.10
CA ARG A 9 29.44 13.12 -12.51
C ARG A 9 29.34 13.88 -11.19
N ARG A 10 28.42 14.84 -11.09
CA ARG A 10 28.20 15.60 -9.85
C ARG A 10 27.61 14.72 -8.76
N PHE A 11 26.70 13.82 -9.12
CA PHE A 11 26.13 12.81 -8.23
C PHE A 11 27.18 11.80 -7.76
N GLN A 12 28.01 11.26 -8.67
CA GLN A 12 29.08 10.32 -8.29
C GLN A 12 30.20 10.99 -7.46
N ARG A 13 30.54 12.26 -7.72
CA ARG A 13 31.48 13.02 -6.88
C ARG A 13 30.95 13.22 -5.46
N LYS A 14 29.66 13.56 -5.31
CA LYS A 14 29.01 13.61 -3.99
C LYS A 14 29.04 12.22 -3.32
N LYS A 15 28.69 11.14 -4.02
CA LYS A 15 28.77 9.76 -3.52
C LYS A 15 30.17 9.39 -3.00
N ALA A 16 31.22 9.83 -3.68
CA ALA A 16 32.61 9.60 -3.27
C ALA A 16 33.05 10.45 -2.06
N GLU A 17 32.57 11.69 -1.95
CA GLU A 17 32.80 12.54 -0.77
C GLU A 17 32.10 11.98 0.49
N PHE A 18 30.91 11.39 0.34
CA PHE A 18 30.16 10.78 1.44
C PHE A 18 30.64 9.36 1.83
N GLY A 19 31.21 8.60 0.89
CA GLY A 19 31.78 7.28 1.16
C GLY A 19 32.95 7.29 2.15
N ASN A 20 33.68 8.40 2.25
CA ASN A 20 34.88 8.51 3.09
C ASN A 20 34.62 8.90 4.56
N LEU A 21 33.36 9.07 4.99
CA LEU A 21 33.00 9.38 6.38
C LEU A 21 32.44 8.18 7.17
N ARG A 22 32.38 6.98 6.58
CA ARG A 22 31.99 5.75 7.31
C ARG A 22 33.19 5.13 8.03
N THR A 23 33.50 5.65 9.23
CA THR A 23 34.29 4.90 10.22
C THR A 23 33.43 4.40 11.38
N ARG A 24 33.39 3.05 11.48
CA ARG A 24 33.02 2.18 12.61
C ARG A 24 31.53 2.01 12.95
N LYS A 25 30.94 0.94 12.39
CA LYS A 25 29.88 0.15 13.03
C LYS A 25 30.49 -0.80 14.08
N SER A 26 29.89 -0.85 15.27
CA SER A 26 29.67 -2.03 16.15
C SER A 26 29.78 -1.69 17.64
N LYS A 27 28.64 -1.64 18.35
CA LYS A 27 28.26 -2.59 19.41
C LYS A 27 26.91 -2.19 20.02
N ARG A 28 26.05 -3.19 20.20
CA ARG A 28 24.76 -3.13 20.91
C ARG A 28 24.93 -2.63 22.35
N GLY A 29 23.93 -1.91 22.83
CA GLY A 29 23.78 -1.43 24.21
C GLY A 29 23.18 -0.04 24.20
N ALA A 30 22.00 0.13 24.83
CA ALA A 30 21.16 1.34 24.85
C ALA A 30 21.95 2.66 24.70
N GLN A 31 21.60 3.49 23.70
CA GLN A 31 22.24 4.80 23.51
C GLN A 31 21.24 5.96 23.62
N PRO A 32 21.64 7.06 24.30
CA PRO A 32 20.88 8.29 24.37
C PRO A 32 20.74 8.88 22.98
N SER A 33 19.59 9.52 22.68
CA SER A 33 19.28 10.09 21.37
C SER A 33 20.37 11.08 20.92
N ARG A 34 21.32 10.60 20.11
CA ARG A 34 22.30 11.46 19.47
C ARG A 34 21.60 12.08 18.27
N LYS A 35 21.32 13.38 18.39
CA LYS A 35 20.93 14.20 17.24
C LYS A 35 21.84 13.86 16.06
N CYS A 36 21.26 13.47 14.94
CA CYS A 36 22.01 13.17 13.73
C CYS A 36 21.63 14.14 12.62
N TRP A 37 22.52 14.28 11.65
CA TRP A 37 22.22 14.99 10.42
C TRP A 37 21.79 13.99 9.37
N VAL A 38 20.69 14.29 8.71
CA VAL A 38 20.18 13.51 7.59
C VAL A 38 19.89 14.44 6.42
N THR A 39 19.77 13.85 5.25
CA THR A 39 19.38 14.55 4.04
C THR A 39 17.87 14.39 3.86
N ALA A 40 17.13 15.50 3.87
CA ALA A 40 15.70 15.50 3.57
C ALA A 40 15.42 16.05 2.17
N TRP A 41 14.41 15.48 1.52
CA TRP A 41 13.87 16.00 0.27
C TRP A 41 12.37 16.25 0.41
N ASP A 42 11.96 17.50 0.27
CA ASP A 42 10.57 17.97 0.43
C ASP A 42 9.86 18.31 -0.90
N GLY A 43 10.45 17.87 -2.02
CA GLY A 43 9.95 18.05 -3.39
C GLY A 43 10.82 18.99 -4.21
N TRP A 44 11.40 20.02 -3.59
CA TRP A 44 12.05 21.10 -4.33
C TRP A 44 13.58 21.02 -4.32
N GLN A 45 14.17 20.70 -3.17
CA GLN A 45 15.62 20.65 -3.02
C GLN A 45 16.04 19.68 -1.91
N GLU A 46 17.24 19.15 -2.09
CA GLU A 46 17.96 18.42 -1.05
C GLU A 46 18.41 19.40 0.05
N GLU A 47 17.97 19.18 1.29
CA GLU A 47 18.40 19.99 2.43
C GLU A 47 18.92 19.13 3.59
N ARG A 48 19.98 19.59 4.25
CA ARG A 48 20.46 18.95 5.48
C ARG A 48 19.59 19.36 6.65
N VAL A 49 19.02 18.37 7.33
CA VAL A 49 18.14 18.59 8.48
C VAL A 49 18.66 17.85 9.71
N VAL A 50 18.34 18.37 10.89
CA VAL A 50 18.67 17.70 12.16
C VAL A 50 17.54 16.76 12.52
N CYS A 51 17.86 15.49 12.76
CA CYS A 51 16.93 14.52 13.34
C CYS A 51 17.24 14.36 14.83
N LEU A 52 16.22 14.47 15.68
CA LEU A 52 16.39 14.45 17.15
C LEU A 52 16.52 13.04 17.73
N GLU A 53 15.72 12.09 17.24
CA GLU A 53 15.59 10.74 17.78
C GLU A 53 16.20 9.65 16.88
N GLY A 54 16.61 10.01 15.65
CA GLY A 54 17.16 9.09 14.65
C GLY A 54 16.08 8.40 13.80
N GLY A 55 16.55 7.56 12.87
CA GLY A 55 15.69 6.77 11.99
C GLY A 55 15.15 5.52 12.69
N GLN A 56 13.86 5.26 12.51
CA GLN A 56 13.23 4.01 12.89
C GLN A 56 13.42 3.00 11.75
N ALA A 57 14.17 1.94 12.02
CA ALA A 57 14.45 0.91 11.02
C ALA A 57 13.15 0.24 10.54
N ALA A 58 12.96 0.22 9.22
CA ALA A 58 11.92 -0.59 8.61
C ALA A 58 12.36 -2.08 8.54
N PRO A 59 11.41 -3.04 8.55
CA PRO A 59 11.73 -4.43 8.25
C PRO A 59 12.44 -4.57 6.91
N SER A 60 13.36 -5.53 6.81
CA SER A 60 14.12 -5.72 5.56
C SER A 60 13.25 -6.21 4.40
N THR A 61 12.21 -6.99 4.71
CA THR A 61 11.17 -7.41 3.77
C THR A 61 9.83 -6.88 4.28
N ILE A 62 9.15 -6.09 3.45
CA ILE A 62 7.81 -5.55 3.72
C ILE A 62 6.84 -6.19 2.73
N CYS A 63 6.24 -7.29 3.17
CA CYS A 63 5.38 -8.14 2.36
C CYS A 63 4.40 -8.92 3.25
N PHE A 64 3.11 -8.77 2.97
CA PHE A 64 2.01 -9.47 3.66
C PHE A 64 1.96 -10.98 3.40
N ASP A 65 2.93 -11.52 2.67
CA ASP A 65 3.08 -12.95 2.41
C ASP A 65 4.35 -13.51 3.07
N ARG A 66 5.50 -12.90 2.80
CA ARG A 66 6.80 -13.40 3.28
C ARG A 66 7.19 -12.94 4.70
N ASN A 67 6.64 -11.83 5.18
CA ASN A 67 6.98 -11.26 6.49
C ASN A 67 5.77 -10.60 7.14
N VAL A 68 4.71 -11.39 7.34
CA VAL A 68 3.36 -10.92 7.66
C VAL A 68 3.34 -10.05 8.91
N ASP A 69 3.70 -10.59 10.08
CA ASP A 69 3.58 -9.88 11.37
C ASP A 69 4.37 -8.56 11.41
N GLN A 70 5.61 -8.58 10.90
CA GLN A 70 6.43 -7.36 10.87
C GLN A 70 5.92 -6.34 9.87
N THR A 71 5.30 -6.80 8.76
CA THR A 71 4.67 -5.92 7.77
C THR A 71 3.44 -5.25 8.37
N PHE A 72 2.56 -6.00 9.03
CA PHE A 72 1.43 -5.44 9.78
C PHE A 72 1.89 -4.42 10.82
N ALA A 73 2.86 -4.78 11.67
CA ALA A 73 3.39 -3.87 12.68
C ALA A 73 4.03 -2.61 12.07
N PHE A 74 4.70 -2.74 10.92
CA PHE A 74 5.27 -1.61 10.20
C PHE A 74 4.19 -0.68 9.63
N VAL A 75 3.20 -1.25 8.93
CA VAL A 75 2.11 -0.49 8.32
C VAL A 75 1.25 0.20 9.36
N ASP A 76 0.99 -0.45 10.50
CA ASP A 76 0.27 0.16 11.62
C ASP A 76 1.02 1.38 12.18
N ARG A 77 2.32 1.25 12.43
CA ARG A 77 3.16 2.41 12.83
C ARG A 77 3.19 3.50 11.77
N TRP A 78 3.29 3.11 10.51
CA TRP A 78 3.30 4.02 9.36
C TRP A 78 1.98 4.81 9.28
N TYR A 79 0.85 4.12 9.34
CA TYR A 79 -0.49 4.70 9.34
C TYR A 79 -0.65 5.73 10.47
N ASN A 80 -0.25 5.37 11.70
CA ASN A 80 -0.32 6.26 12.86
C ASN A 80 0.64 7.47 12.78
N ALA A 81 1.81 7.30 12.14
CA ALA A 81 2.77 8.38 11.96
C ALA A 81 2.33 9.40 10.89
N HIS A 82 1.52 8.97 9.92
CA HIS A 82 1.13 9.77 8.75
C HIS A 82 -0.36 10.18 8.75
N GLY A 83 -1.16 9.66 9.68
CA GLY A 83 -2.56 10.01 9.85
C GLY A 83 -2.75 11.40 10.48
N VAL A 84 -3.65 12.20 9.92
CA VAL A 84 -4.04 13.51 10.45
C VAL A 84 -5.21 13.32 11.41
N PRO A 85 -5.09 13.57 12.72
CA PRO A 85 -6.19 13.30 13.66
C PRO A 85 -7.42 14.20 13.40
N VAL A 86 -8.63 13.65 13.48
CA VAL A 86 -9.88 14.41 13.25
C VAL A 86 -10.07 15.55 14.26
N ASN A 87 -9.63 15.35 15.50
CA ASN A 87 -9.82 16.32 16.60
C ASN A 87 -8.66 17.32 16.75
N ARG A 88 -7.99 17.68 15.65
CA ARG A 88 -6.86 18.63 15.71
C ARG A 88 -7.31 20.02 16.18
N ALA A 89 -6.52 20.64 17.06
CA ALA A 89 -6.74 22.03 17.43
C ALA A 89 -6.46 22.94 16.21
N PRO A 90 -7.32 23.94 15.89
CA PRO A 90 -7.13 24.82 14.74
C PRO A 90 -5.79 25.58 14.73
N SER A 91 -5.17 25.76 15.89
CA SER A 91 -3.88 26.43 16.09
C SER A 91 -2.66 25.52 15.91
N GLN A 92 -2.86 24.21 15.80
CA GLN A 92 -1.76 23.26 15.70
C GLN A 92 -1.27 23.16 14.26
N VAL A 93 -0.09 23.73 14.00
CA VAL A 93 0.61 23.51 12.73
C VAL A 93 1.05 22.05 12.69
N TYR A 94 0.33 21.23 11.94
CA TYR A 94 0.70 19.84 11.73
C TYR A 94 1.77 19.82 10.63
N ASP A 95 3.02 19.62 11.03
CA ASP A 95 4.20 19.62 10.18
C ASP A 95 5.19 18.59 10.71
N TRP A 96 6.01 18.07 9.81
CA TRP A 96 7.06 17.12 10.09
C TRP A 96 8.34 17.81 10.52
N TYR A 97 8.45 19.10 10.22
CA TYR A 97 9.45 19.97 10.79
C TYR A 97 8.99 20.60 12.11
N ILE A 98 9.95 20.77 13.01
CA ILE A 98 9.73 21.31 14.35
C ILE A 98 9.79 22.84 14.32
N TYR A 99 8.79 23.46 14.96
CA TYR A 99 8.69 24.90 15.17
C TYR A 99 9.13 25.25 16.60
N GLY A 100 9.81 26.39 16.75
CA GLY A 100 10.14 26.95 18.05
C GLY A 100 8.92 27.55 18.76
N ARG A 101 9.08 27.89 20.04
CA ARG A 101 8.01 28.52 20.86
C ARG A 101 7.46 29.82 20.27
N ASN A 102 8.22 30.49 19.41
CA ASN A 102 7.84 31.71 18.70
C ASN A 102 7.02 31.43 17.42
N GLY A 103 6.61 30.19 17.17
CA GLY A 103 5.87 29.79 15.97
C GLY A 103 6.69 29.82 14.68
N LYS A 104 8.02 29.97 14.77
CA LYS A 104 8.92 29.96 13.61
C LYS A 104 9.59 28.60 13.46
N LEU A 105 9.79 28.17 12.22
CA LEU A 105 10.54 26.96 11.89
C LEU A 105 11.93 27.02 12.53
N LEU A 106 12.34 25.93 13.19
CA LEU A 106 13.69 25.85 13.74
C LEU A 106 14.73 25.93 12.61
N LYS A 107 15.84 26.61 12.90
CA LYS A 107 17.02 26.69 12.03
C LYS A 107 18.22 26.10 12.77
N PRO A 108 18.90 25.06 12.25
CA PRO A 108 18.58 24.32 11.02
C PRO A 108 17.20 23.62 11.08
N LYS A 109 16.59 23.35 9.93
CA LYS A 109 15.34 22.57 9.86
C LYS A 109 15.53 21.28 10.66
N THR A 110 14.56 20.95 11.49
CA THR A 110 14.68 19.84 12.44
C THR A 110 13.45 18.97 12.34
N ILE A 111 13.64 17.66 12.28
CA ILE A 111 12.58 16.63 12.35
C ILE A 111 12.73 15.83 13.63
N ARG A 112 11.65 15.23 14.11
CA ARG A 112 11.68 14.43 15.34
C ARG A 112 12.38 13.09 15.10
N ASN A 113 11.82 12.29 14.19
CA ASN A 113 12.31 10.99 13.73
C ASN A 113 11.88 10.82 12.25
N TYR A 114 12.26 9.69 11.65
CA TYR A 114 11.83 9.31 10.30
C TYR A 114 11.80 7.79 10.19
N THR A 115 11.12 7.27 9.16
CA THR A 115 11.23 5.85 8.80
C THR A 115 12.45 5.66 7.93
N ASP A 116 13.38 4.81 8.35
CA ASP A 116 14.62 4.53 7.62
C ASP A 116 14.37 3.45 6.54
N PHE A 117 14.40 3.88 5.28
CA PHE A 117 14.16 3.01 4.12
C PHE A 117 15.44 2.32 3.64
N SER A 118 16.61 2.71 4.15
CA SER A 118 17.89 2.09 3.76
C SER A 118 18.00 0.62 4.21
N THR A 119 17.14 0.19 5.13
CA THR A 119 17.07 -1.19 5.62
C THR A 119 16.18 -2.10 4.77
N ILE A 120 15.34 -1.52 3.91
CA ILE A 120 14.38 -2.25 3.07
C ILE A 120 15.12 -2.83 1.87
N ASN A 121 15.12 -4.15 1.76
CA ASN A 121 15.62 -4.88 0.61
C ASN A 121 14.50 -5.33 -0.33
N GLU A 122 13.29 -5.50 0.22
CA GLU A 122 12.14 -5.98 -0.53
C GLU A 122 10.86 -5.28 -0.10
N LEU A 123 10.13 -4.75 -1.08
CA LEU A 123 8.85 -4.08 -0.90
C LEU A 123 7.83 -4.68 -1.88
N SER A 124 6.79 -5.31 -1.34
CA SER A 124 5.67 -5.84 -2.13
C SER A 124 4.80 -4.71 -2.71
N THR A 125 4.10 -4.99 -3.82
CA THR A 125 3.15 -4.07 -4.45
C THR A 125 2.04 -3.65 -3.48
N ALA A 126 1.52 -4.58 -2.67
CA ALA A 126 0.52 -4.27 -1.65
C ALA A 126 1.01 -3.27 -0.60
N ALA A 127 2.19 -3.51 -0.03
CA ALA A 127 2.76 -2.59 0.96
C ALA A 127 3.12 -1.23 0.33
N ALA A 128 3.66 -1.21 -0.89
CA ALA A 128 3.95 0.03 -1.62
C ALA A 128 2.68 0.85 -1.86
N LEU A 129 1.56 0.21 -2.21
CA LEU A 129 0.27 0.88 -2.41
C LEU A 129 -0.20 1.53 -1.11
N VAL A 130 -0.21 0.80 0.02
CA VAL A 130 -0.65 1.35 1.31
C VAL A 130 0.18 2.58 1.70
N MET A 131 1.51 2.47 1.58
CA MET A 131 2.41 3.58 1.89
C MET A 131 2.16 4.81 1.01
N THR A 132 1.94 4.59 -0.29
CA THR A 132 1.70 5.66 -1.26
C THR A 132 0.32 6.29 -1.07
N ALA A 133 -0.70 5.49 -0.77
CA ALA A 133 -2.05 5.96 -0.47
C ALA A 133 -2.07 6.87 0.77
N ASP A 134 -1.29 6.55 1.80
CA ASP A 134 -1.17 7.39 3.00
C ASP A 134 -0.53 8.75 2.69
N TYR A 135 0.49 8.78 1.82
CA TYR A 135 1.09 10.04 1.36
C TYR A 135 0.10 10.86 0.53
N ASP A 136 -0.65 10.22 -0.37
CA ASP A 136 -1.64 10.91 -1.20
C ASP A 136 -2.80 11.46 -0.36
N ASN A 137 -3.29 10.70 0.63
CA ASN A 137 -4.30 11.16 1.58
C ASN A 137 -3.79 12.36 2.39
N ALA A 138 -2.57 12.29 2.94
CA ALA A 138 -1.94 13.40 3.66
C ALA A 138 -1.79 14.64 2.75
N ARG A 139 -1.39 14.46 1.49
CA ARG A 139 -1.31 15.54 0.50
C ARG A 139 -2.66 16.21 0.27
N LYS A 140 -3.74 15.44 0.10
CA LYS A 140 -5.09 15.97 -0.12
C LYS A 140 -5.63 16.74 1.08
N ILE A 141 -5.33 16.27 2.29
CA ILE A 141 -5.83 16.86 3.54
C ILE A 141 -5.02 18.08 3.97
N MET A 142 -3.69 18.01 3.83
CA MET A 142 -2.77 19.02 4.38
C MET A 142 -2.12 19.92 3.33
N GLY A 143 -2.20 19.56 2.05
CA GLY A 143 -1.47 20.23 0.96
C GLY A 143 0.03 19.96 0.93
N LYS A 144 0.55 19.08 1.80
CA LYS A 144 1.97 18.72 1.91
C LYS A 144 2.13 17.29 2.40
N VAL A 145 3.30 16.70 2.17
CA VAL A 145 3.63 15.33 2.59
C VAL A 145 4.96 15.30 3.36
N PRO A 146 5.26 14.21 4.10
CA PRO A 146 6.57 14.06 4.71
C PRO A 146 7.70 14.03 3.70
N PRO A 147 8.86 14.61 4.06
CA PRO A 147 10.02 14.53 3.20
C PRO A 147 10.55 13.09 3.18
N THR A 148 11.14 12.72 2.04
CA THR A 148 11.92 11.49 1.97
C THR A 148 13.30 11.74 2.57
N ILE A 149 13.83 10.76 3.29
CA ILE A 149 15.10 10.89 4.01
C ILE A 149 16.14 9.94 3.41
N ASP A 150 17.34 10.47 3.22
CA ASP A 150 18.53 9.74 2.77
C ASP A 150 18.27 8.86 1.53
N LEU A 151 17.57 9.42 0.54
CA LEU A 151 17.20 8.73 -0.71
C LEU A 151 18.36 7.96 -1.37
N HIS A 152 19.58 8.48 -1.25
CA HIS A 152 20.79 7.90 -1.83
C HIS A 152 21.21 6.55 -1.21
N ASP A 153 20.71 6.24 -0.01
CA ASP A 153 20.98 5.00 0.72
C ASP A 153 19.91 3.93 0.49
N TRP A 154 18.86 4.21 -0.29
CA TRP A 154 17.78 3.25 -0.56
C TRP A 154 18.21 2.16 -1.54
N ASN A 155 17.68 0.95 -1.36
CA ASN A 155 17.84 -0.14 -2.31
C ASN A 155 17.23 0.22 -3.68
N ASP A 156 17.94 -0.07 -4.77
CA ASP A 156 17.51 0.32 -6.13
C ASP A 156 16.20 -0.34 -6.57
N GLY A 157 15.93 -1.59 -6.15
CA GLY A 157 14.67 -2.28 -6.42
C GLY A 157 13.49 -1.65 -5.67
N VAL A 158 13.70 -1.24 -4.42
CA VAL A 158 12.70 -0.51 -3.61
C VAL A 158 12.46 0.87 -4.20
N PHE A 159 13.52 1.59 -4.56
CA PHE A 159 13.44 2.88 -5.23
C PHE A 159 12.66 2.77 -6.53
N ARG A 160 12.99 1.80 -7.39
CA ARG A 160 12.27 1.55 -8.65
C ARG A 160 10.79 1.28 -8.41
N LYS A 161 10.46 0.45 -7.41
CA LYS A 161 9.06 0.14 -7.07
C LYS A 161 8.27 1.40 -6.71
N LEU A 162 8.83 2.25 -5.85
CA LEU A 162 8.23 3.50 -5.41
C LEU A 162 8.22 4.57 -6.52
N TRP A 163 9.18 4.53 -7.44
CA TRP A 163 9.17 5.35 -8.64
C TRP A 163 8.04 4.95 -9.59
N GLU A 164 7.97 3.68 -9.98
CA GLU A 164 6.97 3.15 -10.90
C GLU A 164 5.53 3.33 -10.38
N ILE A 165 5.31 3.14 -9.07
CA ILE A 165 3.98 3.30 -8.46
C ILE A 165 3.53 4.77 -8.38
N GLY A 166 4.45 5.73 -8.54
CA GLY A 166 4.17 7.17 -8.48
C GLY A 166 4.33 7.82 -7.11
N PHE A 167 4.96 7.14 -6.14
CA PHE A 167 5.19 7.67 -4.79
C PHE A 167 5.92 9.02 -4.81
N PHE A 168 6.93 9.15 -5.66
CA PHE A 168 7.72 10.37 -5.75
C PHE A 168 6.94 11.53 -6.37
N GLU A 169 5.95 11.28 -7.22
CA GLU A 169 5.06 12.34 -7.74
C GLU A 169 4.19 12.92 -6.62
N THR A 170 3.78 12.07 -5.68
CA THR A 170 3.09 12.49 -4.46
C THR A 170 3.97 13.36 -3.57
N VAL A 171 5.28 13.10 -3.54
CA VAL A 171 6.29 13.91 -2.83
C VAL A 171 6.73 15.15 -3.62
N GLY A 172 6.38 15.25 -4.91
CA GLY A 172 6.80 16.35 -5.79
C GLY A 172 8.22 16.19 -6.35
N LEU A 173 8.68 14.95 -6.55
CA LEU A 173 10.07 14.56 -6.78
C LEU A 173 10.41 14.16 -8.24
N THR A 174 9.60 14.51 -9.23
CA THR A 174 9.66 13.91 -10.59
C THR A 174 11.01 14.07 -11.29
N ASP A 175 11.38 15.29 -11.69
CA ASP A 175 12.49 15.45 -12.66
C ASP A 175 13.87 15.30 -12.01
N ALA A 176 13.93 15.41 -10.68
CA ALA A 176 15.18 15.45 -9.92
C ALA A 176 15.84 14.07 -9.75
N ILE A 177 15.07 12.99 -9.87
CA ILE A 177 15.55 11.63 -9.58
C ILE A 177 15.30 10.64 -10.73
N GLU A 178 14.80 11.10 -11.88
CA GLU A 178 14.59 10.29 -13.08
C GLU A 178 15.90 9.60 -13.54
N ASP A 179 17.03 10.29 -13.40
CA ASP A 179 18.37 9.75 -13.70
C ASP A 179 18.75 8.50 -12.86
N ARG A 180 18.05 8.23 -11.75
CA ARG A 180 18.26 7.03 -10.92
C ARG A 180 17.38 5.86 -11.34
N TYR A 181 16.38 6.09 -12.18
CA TYR A 181 15.53 5.03 -12.68
C TYR A 181 16.30 4.19 -13.70
N GLU A 182 16.43 2.90 -13.41
CA GLU A 182 16.99 1.92 -14.33
C GLU A 182 15.89 0.95 -14.77
N ASP A 183 15.66 0.90 -16.09
CA ASP A 183 14.60 0.12 -16.73
C ASP A 183 14.96 -1.36 -16.92
N ASP A 184 15.66 -1.99 -15.98
CA ASP A 184 16.24 -3.34 -16.13
C ASP A 184 15.61 -4.42 -15.21
N GLY A 185 14.49 -4.09 -14.56
CA GLY A 185 13.81 -4.97 -13.62
C GLY A 185 12.98 -6.08 -14.26
N ASP A 186 12.90 -7.22 -13.55
CA ASP A 186 11.99 -8.35 -13.85
C ASP A 186 10.51 -8.02 -13.53
N THR A 187 10.26 -7.00 -12.71
CA THR A 187 8.93 -6.53 -12.35
C THR A 187 8.70 -5.12 -12.86
N ARG A 188 7.52 -4.86 -13.43
CA ARG A 188 6.98 -3.52 -13.66
C ARG A 188 5.78 -3.26 -12.78
N THR A 189 5.59 -2.03 -12.38
CA THR A 189 4.42 -1.56 -11.65
C THR A 189 3.78 -0.40 -12.41
N MET A 190 2.46 -0.39 -12.52
CA MET A 190 1.74 0.78 -13.02
C MET A 190 1.64 1.85 -11.92
N LYS A 191 1.51 3.10 -12.33
CA LYS A 191 1.21 4.19 -11.39
C LYS A 191 -0.11 3.93 -10.67
N ILE A 192 -0.23 4.46 -9.46
CA ILE A 192 -1.51 4.43 -8.76
C ILE A 192 -2.58 5.17 -9.56
N VAL A 193 -3.76 4.57 -9.64
CA VAL A 193 -5.00 5.27 -10.00
C VAL A 193 -5.79 5.49 -8.71
N CYS A 194 -6.33 6.69 -8.54
CA CYS A 194 -7.08 7.05 -7.35
C CYS A 194 -8.42 7.67 -7.73
N GLY A 195 -9.48 7.25 -7.05
CA GLY A 195 -10.81 7.80 -7.24
C GLY A 195 -11.60 7.87 -5.93
N GLN A 196 -12.77 8.50 -6.03
CA GLN A 196 -13.83 8.46 -5.00
C GLN A 196 -15.10 7.78 -5.53
N SER A 197 -15.13 7.48 -6.84
CA SER A 197 -16.30 6.97 -7.56
C SER A 197 -15.89 5.84 -8.51
N SER A 198 -16.76 5.45 -9.44
CA SER A 198 -16.45 4.48 -10.49
C SER A 198 -16.00 5.12 -11.80
N LEU A 199 -15.84 6.45 -11.85
CA LEU A 199 -15.45 7.18 -13.07
C LEU A 199 -14.05 6.79 -13.55
N GLU A 200 -13.17 6.45 -12.61
CA GLU A 200 -11.77 6.08 -12.86
C GLU A 200 -11.61 4.59 -13.22
N LEU A 201 -12.70 3.84 -13.36
CA LEU A 201 -12.67 2.42 -13.72
C LEU A 201 -11.98 2.19 -15.07
N GLN A 202 -12.31 3.00 -16.08
CA GLN A 202 -11.75 2.87 -17.42
C GLN A 202 -10.22 3.04 -17.40
N GLU A 203 -9.74 4.09 -16.74
CA GLU A 203 -8.32 4.39 -16.59
C GLU A 203 -7.56 3.24 -15.91
N ALA A 204 -8.11 2.72 -14.79
CA ALA A 204 -7.51 1.58 -14.09
C ALA A 204 -7.45 0.33 -14.96
N CYS A 205 -8.52 0.00 -15.70
CA CYS A 205 -8.57 -1.18 -16.55
C CYS A 205 -7.61 -1.08 -17.74
N GLU A 206 -7.52 0.09 -18.37
CA GLU A 206 -6.60 0.35 -19.49
C GLU A 206 -5.15 0.25 -19.03
N ALA A 207 -4.80 0.86 -17.90
CA ALA A 207 -3.44 0.80 -17.36
C ALA A 207 -3.00 -0.63 -17.00
N ILE A 208 -3.90 -1.46 -16.46
CA ILE A 208 -3.61 -2.87 -16.17
C ILE A 208 -3.47 -3.70 -17.46
N ALA A 209 -4.30 -3.43 -18.46
CA ALA A 209 -4.20 -4.08 -19.77
C ALA A 209 -2.88 -3.74 -20.46
N ASP A 210 -2.46 -2.48 -20.39
CA ASP A 210 -1.17 -2.02 -20.93
C ASP A 210 0.01 -2.62 -20.17
N LEU A 211 -0.06 -2.71 -18.84
CA LEU A 211 0.96 -3.34 -18.03
C LEU A 211 1.18 -4.81 -18.40
N SER A 212 0.11 -5.53 -18.74
CA SER A 212 0.17 -6.96 -19.07
C SER A 212 0.98 -7.24 -20.35
N LYS A 213 1.06 -6.27 -21.27
CA LYS A 213 1.91 -6.33 -22.47
C LYS A 213 3.42 -6.42 -22.15
N PHE A 214 3.82 -6.13 -20.91
CA PHE A 214 5.22 -6.28 -20.48
C PHE A 214 5.67 -7.74 -20.42
N VAL A 215 4.77 -8.69 -20.19
CA VAL A 215 5.07 -10.12 -20.02
C VAL A 215 4.74 -10.97 -21.24
N GLU A 216 3.78 -10.52 -22.04
CA GLU A 216 3.42 -11.20 -23.28
C GLU A 216 4.32 -10.67 -24.40
N ASP A 217 4.96 -11.55 -25.19
CA ASP A 217 5.67 -11.20 -26.43
C ASP A 217 4.67 -10.72 -27.50
N GLY A 218 3.92 -9.64 -27.21
CA GLY A 218 2.95 -9.01 -28.11
C GLY A 218 1.48 -9.36 -27.89
N GLY A 219 1.11 -10.13 -26.85
CA GLY A 219 -0.28 -10.45 -26.52
C GLY A 219 -0.90 -9.52 -25.46
N ALA A 220 -2.23 -9.47 -25.39
CA ALA A 220 -2.99 -8.82 -24.32
C ALA A 220 -3.68 -9.88 -23.44
N LEU A 221 -4.06 -9.50 -22.21
CA LEU A 221 -4.90 -10.33 -21.33
C LEU A 221 -6.03 -10.98 -22.14
N LYS A 222 -6.16 -12.31 -22.04
CA LYS A 222 -7.26 -13.05 -22.69
C LYS A 222 -8.60 -12.45 -22.27
N GLY A 223 -9.53 -12.32 -23.22
CA GLY A 223 -10.77 -11.57 -23.05
C GLY A 223 -11.59 -11.93 -21.80
N GLU A 224 -11.69 -13.22 -21.45
CA GLU A 224 -12.42 -13.66 -20.26
C GLU A 224 -11.74 -13.22 -18.95
N VAL A 225 -10.41 -13.33 -18.86
CA VAL A 225 -9.63 -12.88 -17.70
C VAL A 225 -9.73 -11.37 -17.55
N GLN A 226 -9.65 -10.63 -18.65
CA GLN A 226 -9.80 -9.18 -18.64
C GLN A 226 -11.19 -8.75 -18.18
N ILE A 227 -12.26 -9.37 -18.71
CA ILE A 227 -13.64 -9.08 -18.28
C ILE A 227 -13.83 -9.40 -16.80
N GLY A 228 -13.34 -10.56 -16.35
CA GLY A 228 -13.43 -10.98 -14.95
C GLY A 228 -12.68 -10.01 -14.02
N LEU A 229 -11.49 -9.56 -14.42
CA LEU A 229 -10.70 -8.60 -13.66
C LEU A 229 -11.37 -7.23 -13.59
N ASN A 230 -11.83 -6.69 -14.71
CA ASN A 230 -12.56 -5.42 -14.75
C ASN A 230 -13.81 -5.48 -13.86
N SER A 231 -14.53 -6.61 -13.88
CA SER A 231 -15.69 -6.82 -13.01
C SER A 231 -15.30 -6.84 -11.52
N ALA A 232 -14.21 -7.51 -11.18
CA ALA A 232 -13.72 -7.60 -9.80
C ALA A 232 -13.29 -6.21 -9.27
N ILE A 233 -12.61 -5.41 -10.09
CA ILE A 233 -12.21 -4.03 -9.74
C ILE A 233 -13.45 -3.14 -9.58
N ALA A 234 -14.41 -3.21 -10.50
CA ALA A 234 -15.65 -2.45 -10.42
C ALA A 234 -16.42 -2.75 -9.12
N GLU A 235 -16.43 -4.01 -8.68
CA GLU A 235 -17.05 -4.40 -7.42
C GLU A 235 -16.29 -3.88 -6.20
N ALA A 236 -14.95 -3.82 -6.25
CA ALA A 236 -14.15 -3.21 -5.19
C ALA A 236 -14.46 -1.71 -5.05
N MET A 237 -14.52 -0.98 -6.18
CA MET A 237 -14.94 0.43 -6.20
C MET A 237 -16.36 0.61 -5.65
N ALA A 238 -17.29 -0.26 -6.03
CA ALA A 238 -18.67 -0.23 -5.55
C ALA A 238 -18.76 -0.50 -4.04
N ASN A 239 -17.93 -1.38 -3.49
CA ASN A 239 -17.84 -1.63 -2.05
C ASN A 239 -17.39 -0.36 -1.30
N VAL A 240 -16.38 0.34 -1.82
CA VAL A 240 -15.94 1.61 -1.21
C VAL A 240 -17.05 2.65 -1.23
N ALA A 241 -17.62 2.91 -2.40
CA ALA A 241 -18.66 3.93 -2.58
C ALA A 241 -19.90 3.69 -1.69
N LYS A 242 -20.23 2.43 -1.40
CA LYS A 242 -21.42 2.07 -0.61
C LYS A 242 -21.14 1.87 0.88
N HIS A 243 -19.93 1.45 1.26
CA HIS A 243 -19.70 0.85 2.58
C HIS A 243 -18.45 1.36 3.31
N ALA A 244 -17.41 1.85 2.61
CA ALA A 244 -16.16 2.25 3.25
C ALA A 244 -16.29 3.53 4.08
N TYR A 245 -17.16 4.48 3.70
CA TYR A 245 -17.25 5.78 4.39
C TYR A 245 -18.67 6.10 4.87
N PRO A 246 -19.21 5.33 5.84
CA PRO A 246 -20.56 5.55 6.33
C PRO A 246 -20.60 6.76 7.29
N THR A 247 -21.70 7.51 7.27
CA THR A 247 -21.85 8.77 8.03
C THR A 247 -21.95 8.57 9.54
N ASP A 248 -22.30 7.37 10.00
CA ASP A 248 -22.45 6.98 11.39
C ASP A 248 -21.20 6.34 11.99
N HIS A 249 -20.09 6.29 11.25
CA HIS A 249 -18.79 5.85 11.76
C HIS A 249 -17.90 7.03 12.14
N THR A 250 -17.27 6.93 13.32
CA THR A 250 -16.29 7.93 13.79
C THR A 250 -14.89 7.47 13.42
N PHE A 251 -14.24 8.18 12.51
CA PHE A 251 -12.86 7.92 12.10
C PHE A 251 -11.87 8.56 13.09
N GLU A 252 -10.75 7.89 13.33
CA GLU A 252 -9.65 8.41 14.15
C GLU A 252 -8.85 9.51 13.41
N PHE A 253 -8.67 9.32 12.10
CA PHE A 253 -7.92 10.21 11.23
C PHE A 253 -8.81 10.78 10.12
N GLU A 254 -8.51 12.01 9.69
CA GLU A 254 -9.10 12.63 8.51
C GLU A 254 -8.83 11.76 7.27
N HIS A 255 -9.82 11.67 6.39
CA HIS A 255 -9.79 10.86 5.18
C HIS A 255 -10.30 11.65 3.99
N SER A 256 -9.74 11.41 2.81
CA SER A 256 -10.23 11.95 1.54
C SER A 256 -11.36 11.12 0.92
N SER A 257 -11.88 10.11 1.64
CA SER A 257 -12.90 9.17 1.15
C SER A 257 -12.52 8.52 -0.19
N SER A 258 -11.22 8.28 -0.40
CA SER A 258 -10.67 7.77 -1.65
C SER A 258 -10.41 6.27 -1.58
N TRP A 259 -10.26 5.69 -2.75
CA TRP A 259 -9.65 4.38 -2.96
C TRP A 259 -8.45 4.53 -3.90
N TRP A 260 -7.54 3.56 -3.86
CA TRP A 260 -6.35 3.50 -4.70
C TRP A 260 -6.19 2.11 -5.28
N VAL A 261 -5.77 2.03 -6.54
CA VAL A 261 -5.45 0.77 -7.22
C VAL A 261 -4.11 0.88 -7.92
N THR A 262 -3.36 -0.21 -7.91
CA THR A 262 -2.17 -0.38 -8.74
C THR A 262 -2.09 -1.84 -9.17
N ALA A 263 -1.18 -2.12 -10.09
CA ALA A 263 -0.82 -3.47 -10.45
C ALA A 263 0.68 -3.57 -10.68
N SER A 264 1.21 -4.77 -10.50
CA SER A 264 2.55 -5.12 -10.92
C SER A 264 2.52 -6.41 -11.71
N VAL A 265 3.43 -6.53 -12.66
CA VAL A 265 3.60 -7.77 -13.40
C VAL A 265 5.06 -8.21 -13.31
N ARG A 266 5.28 -9.51 -13.09
CA ARG A 266 6.59 -10.13 -13.04
C ARG A 266 6.79 -11.03 -14.26
N ARG A 267 7.89 -10.81 -14.99
CA ARG A 267 8.18 -11.57 -16.23
C ARG A 267 8.56 -13.01 -15.94
N SER A 268 9.43 -13.23 -14.96
CA SER A 268 10.02 -14.55 -14.70
C SER A 268 9.00 -15.68 -14.46
N ASP A 269 7.90 -15.38 -13.78
CA ASP A 269 6.85 -16.34 -13.41
C ASP A 269 5.50 -16.03 -14.06
N ARG A 270 5.45 -14.96 -14.87
CA ARG A 270 4.26 -14.44 -15.54
C ARG A 270 3.12 -14.10 -14.57
N THR A 271 3.44 -13.58 -13.39
CA THR A 271 2.43 -13.23 -12.38
C THR A 271 1.98 -11.78 -12.54
N LEU A 272 0.67 -11.56 -12.72
CA LEU A 272 0.01 -10.26 -12.59
C LEU A 272 -0.56 -10.14 -11.17
N THR A 273 -0.12 -9.12 -10.43
CA THR A 273 -0.64 -8.76 -9.12
C THR A 273 -1.41 -7.45 -9.22
N VAL A 274 -2.70 -7.44 -8.91
CA VAL A 274 -3.54 -6.24 -8.85
C VAL A 274 -3.90 -5.99 -7.39
N VAL A 275 -3.64 -4.78 -6.90
CA VAL A 275 -3.89 -4.39 -5.51
C VAL A 275 -4.82 -3.21 -5.48
N PHE A 276 -5.87 -3.31 -4.69
CA PHE A 276 -6.84 -2.27 -4.39
C PHE A 276 -6.82 -1.97 -2.88
N TYR A 277 -6.90 -0.71 -2.49
CA TYR A 277 -6.87 -0.30 -1.09
C TYR A 277 -7.79 0.90 -0.84
N ASP A 278 -8.48 0.90 0.30
CA ASP A 278 -9.20 2.05 0.84
C ASP A 278 -8.90 2.23 2.34
N ARG A 279 -9.04 3.47 2.83
CA ARG A 279 -8.88 3.85 4.24
C ARG A 279 -10.22 3.94 4.99
N GLY A 280 -11.22 3.20 4.52
CA GLY A 280 -12.56 3.23 5.08
C GLY A 280 -12.74 2.43 6.36
N ALA A 281 -13.97 2.48 6.86
CA ALA A 281 -14.49 1.57 7.86
C ALA A 281 -14.35 0.14 7.33
N THR A 282 -13.66 -0.68 8.11
CA THR A 282 -13.20 -2.01 7.71
C THR A 282 -14.34 -3.04 7.70
N ILE A 283 -14.13 -4.19 7.05
CA ILE A 283 -15.13 -5.27 7.00
C ILE A 283 -15.55 -5.72 8.41
N PRO A 284 -14.65 -5.97 9.39
CA PRO A 284 -15.05 -6.32 10.76
C PRO A 284 -15.94 -5.28 11.45
N ILE A 285 -15.84 -4.00 11.06
CA ILE A 285 -16.63 -2.91 11.63
C ILE A 285 -17.98 -2.74 10.93
N THR A 286 -18.01 -2.86 9.60
CA THR A 286 -19.19 -2.59 8.78
C THR A 286 -20.10 -3.80 8.59
N LEU A 287 -19.56 -5.02 8.68
CA LEU A 287 -20.33 -6.26 8.50
C LEU A 287 -21.40 -6.47 9.59
N PRO A 288 -21.13 -6.24 10.89
CA PRO A 288 -22.16 -6.36 11.95
C PRO A 288 -23.34 -5.40 11.81
N GLN A 289 -23.20 -4.33 11.02
CA GLN A 289 -24.22 -3.30 10.84
C GLN A 289 -25.24 -3.68 9.76
N LYS A 290 -25.04 -4.80 9.04
CA LYS A 290 -25.94 -5.23 7.97
C LYS A 290 -27.21 -5.86 8.56
N HIS A 291 -28.36 -5.58 7.95
CA HIS A 291 -29.65 -6.10 8.39
C HIS A 291 -29.73 -7.65 8.43
N TRP A 292 -28.90 -8.34 7.65
CA TRP A 292 -28.81 -9.81 7.61
C TRP A 292 -27.72 -10.39 8.53
N TRP A 293 -27.08 -9.59 9.38
CA TRP A 293 -25.98 -10.02 10.25
C TRP A 293 -26.36 -11.20 11.16
N GLU A 294 -27.54 -11.16 11.79
CA GLU A 294 -27.97 -12.23 12.71
C GLU A 294 -28.13 -13.58 12.01
N GLU A 295 -28.67 -13.58 10.77
CA GLU A 295 -28.81 -14.79 9.97
C GLU A 295 -27.44 -15.38 9.60
N LEU A 296 -26.49 -14.50 9.24
CA LEU A 296 -25.12 -14.90 8.93
C LEU A 296 -24.40 -15.48 10.14
N LYS A 297 -24.54 -14.85 11.31
CA LYS A 297 -23.96 -15.30 12.56
C LYS A 297 -24.47 -16.69 12.94
N HIS A 298 -25.77 -16.93 12.81
CA HIS A 298 -26.36 -18.27 13.01
C HIS A 298 -25.80 -19.31 12.04
N ALA A 299 -25.61 -18.96 10.77
CA ALA A 299 -25.07 -19.87 9.76
C ALA A 299 -23.62 -20.29 10.06
N PHE A 300 -22.82 -19.42 10.67
CA PHE A 300 -21.41 -19.67 10.93
C PHE A 300 -21.10 -20.46 12.22
N LYS A 301 -22.10 -20.76 13.06
CA LYS A 301 -21.97 -21.58 14.30
C LYS A 301 -20.77 -21.22 15.21
N GLY A 302 -20.27 -19.99 15.13
CA GLY A 302 -19.14 -19.50 15.93
C GLY A 302 -19.63 -18.55 17.02
N ASN A 303 -19.01 -18.62 18.20
CA ASN A 303 -19.19 -17.62 19.26
C ASN A 303 -18.43 -16.31 18.93
N ILE A 304 -18.65 -15.76 17.74
CA ILE A 304 -18.05 -14.47 17.37
C ILE A 304 -18.94 -13.39 17.98
N GLY A 305 -18.43 -12.80 19.06
CA GLY A 305 -19.13 -11.77 19.83
C GLY A 305 -19.27 -10.48 19.05
N ILE A 306 -20.31 -9.70 19.38
CA ILE A 306 -20.48 -8.31 18.91
C ILE A 306 -19.59 -7.36 19.74
N GLN A 307 -18.86 -7.88 20.73
CA GLN A 307 -17.97 -7.06 21.52
C GLN A 307 -16.80 -6.58 20.65
N GLN A 308 -16.30 -5.38 20.95
CA GLN A 308 -15.10 -4.84 20.31
C GLN A 308 -13.91 -5.73 20.66
N HIS A 309 -13.73 -6.80 19.88
CA HIS A 309 -12.50 -7.57 19.87
C HIS A 309 -11.48 -6.74 19.09
N ASP A 310 -10.29 -6.55 19.67
CA ASP A 310 -9.26 -5.69 19.07
C ASP A 310 -8.97 -6.16 17.63
N PHE A 311 -8.63 -7.43 17.45
CA PHE A 311 -8.32 -8.04 16.15
C PHE A 311 -8.63 -9.55 16.05
N GLU A 312 -9.10 -10.17 17.14
CA GLU A 312 -9.14 -11.63 17.34
C GLU A 312 -9.94 -12.40 16.29
N TYR A 313 -10.95 -11.76 15.68
CA TYR A 313 -11.90 -12.39 14.76
C TYR A 313 -11.94 -11.72 13.38
N ASP A 314 -11.00 -10.84 13.05
CA ASP A 314 -11.08 -10.03 11.83
C ASP A 314 -11.14 -10.88 10.56
N ALA A 315 -10.33 -11.92 10.48
CA ALA A 315 -10.28 -12.81 9.34
C ALA A 315 -11.54 -13.68 9.24
N GLU A 316 -12.20 -14.00 10.36
CA GLU A 316 -13.52 -14.63 10.38
C GLU A 316 -14.58 -13.72 9.75
N TYR A 317 -14.59 -12.42 10.07
CA TYR A 317 -15.51 -11.47 9.44
C TYR A 317 -15.27 -11.38 7.92
N ILE A 318 -14.00 -11.38 7.49
CA ILE A 318 -13.66 -11.38 6.05
C ILE A 318 -14.14 -12.67 5.38
N GLU A 319 -13.86 -13.83 5.99
CA GLU A 319 -14.33 -15.13 5.50
C GLU A 319 -15.85 -15.20 5.41
N MET A 320 -16.56 -14.67 6.41
CA MET A 320 -18.02 -14.55 6.39
C MET A 320 -18.49 -13.72 5.19
N ALA A 321 -17.91 -12.53 5.00
CA ALA A 321 -18.26 -11.65 3.90
C ALA A 321 -18.03 -12.30 2.52
N LEU A 322 -16.99 -13.13 2.40
CA LEU A 322 -16.73 -13.95 1.20
C LEU A 322 -17.78 -15.06 0.97
N ARG A 323 -18.46 -15.55 2.02
CA ARG A 323 -19.47 -16.62 1.91
C ARG A 323 -20.90 -16.11 1.73
N VAL A 324 -21.24 -14.91 2.21
CA VAL A 324 -22.62 -14.38 2.24
C VAL A 324 -23.32 -14.38 0.88
N GLY A 325 -22.62 -14.06 -0.22
CA GLY A 325 -23.28 -14.07 -1.53
C GLY A 325 -23.61 -15.45 -2.09
N LYS A 326 -23.21 -16.55 -1.44
CA LYS A 326 -23.69 -17.91 -1.77
C LYS A 326 -25.04 -18.23 -1.14
N THR A 327 -25.43 -17.59 -0.03
CA THR A 327 -26.51 -18.10 0.83
C THR A 327 -27.82 -17.32 0.81
N GLN A 328 -27.91 -16.10 0.25
CA GLN A 328 -29.07 -15.23 0.58
C GLN A 328 -29.70 -14.33 -0.48
N THR A 329 -29.29 -14.27 -1.76
CA THR A 329 -29.95 -13.36 -2.72
C THR A 329 -30.72 -14.09 -3.82
N LYS A 330 -32.03 -14.30 -3.60
CA LYS A 330 -33.01 -14.62 -4.67
C LYS A 330 -33.33 -13.42 -5.57
N VAL A 331 -32.45 -12.42 -5.64
CA VAL A 331 -32.59 -11.24 -6.49
C VAL A 331 -31.44 -11.26 -7.51
N PRO A 332 -31.71 -11.49 -8.81
CA PRO A 332 -30.67 -11.77 -9.80
C PRO A 332 -29.61 -10.66 -10.00
N TRP A 333 -29.89 -9.43 -9.57
CA TRP A 333 -29.09 -8.24 -9.89
C TRP A 333 -28.58 -7.44 -8.68
N ARG A 334 -28.66 -7.96 -7.44
CA ARG A 334 -28.09 -7.28 -6.25
C ARG A 334 -27.19 -8.20 -5.41
N GLY A 335 -26.01 -7.68 -5.05
CA GLY A 335 -25.30 -8.07 -3.82
C GLY A 335 -24.41 -9.32 -3.87
N LYS A 336 -23.65 -9.53 -4.94
CA LYS A 336 -22.68 -10.65 -5.03
C LYS A 336 -21.23 -10.28 -4.64
N GLY A 337 -21.01 -9.14 -3.99
CA GLY A 337 -19.76 -8.39 -4.02
C GLY A 337 -18.44 -9.16 -3.89
N LEU A 338 -18.00 -9.49 -2.68
CA LEU A 338 -16.75 -10.23 -2.47
C LEU A 338 -16.72 -11.64 -3.14
N PRO A 339 -17.83 -12.40 -3.23
CA PRO A 339 -17.87 -13.62 -4.02
C PRO A 339 -17.49 -13.46 -5.50
N GLN A 340 -17.86 -12.36 -6.18
CA GLN A 340 -17.45 -12.13 -7.57
C GLN A 340 -15.94 -11.96 -7.71
N MET A 341 -15.29 -11.39 -6.69
CA MET A 341 -13.83 -11.26 -6.66
C MET A 341 -13.14 -12.62 -6.58
N LYS A 342 -13.79 -13.59 -5.92
CA LYS A 342 -13.35 -14.98 -5.82
C LYS A 342 -13.60 -15.75 -7.12
N GLU A 343 -14.70 -15.49 -7.83
CA GLU A 343 -15.05 -16.13 -9.11
C GLU A 343 -13.95 -15.94 -10.17
N LEU A 344 -13.22 -14.81 -10.15
CA LEU A 344 -12.06 -14.59 -11.01
C LEU A 344 -10.96 -15.65 -10.80
N ILE A 345 -10.66 -15.99 -9.55
CA ILE A 345 -9.66 -17.03 -9.22
C ILE A 345 -10.16 -18.40 -9.65
N ASP A 346 -11.45 -18.68 -9.45
CA ASP A 346 -12.07 -19.95 -9.88
C ASP A 346 -12.03 -20.11 -11.41
N MET A 347 -12.23 -19.01 -12.16
CA MET A 347 -12.17 -19.00 -13.63
C MET A 347 -10.75 -19.24 -14.14
N VAL A 348 -9.75 -18.55 -13.57
CA VAL A 348 -8.35 -18.67 -14.01
C VAL A 348 -7.76 -20.04 -13.59
N GLY A 349 -8.26 -20.63 -12.51
CA GLY A 349 -7.82 -21.93 -11.99
C GLY A 349 -6.42 -21.91 -11.37
N SER A 350 -5.73 -20.77 -11.37
CA SER A 350 -4.41 -20.59 -10.76
C SER A 350 -4.26 -19.15 -10.25
N GLY A 351 -3.63 -19.00 -9.09
CA GLY A 351 -3.50 -17.72 -8.41
C GLY A 351 -4.25 -17.66 -7.08
N SER A 352 -4.36 -16.45 -6.53
CA SER A 352 -4.96 -16.23 -5.23
C SER A 352 -5.64 -14.87 -5.11
N LEU A 353 -6.67 -14.80 -4.27
CA LEU A 353 -7.27 -13.57 -3.76
C LEU A 353 -6.89 -13.43 -2.28
N THR A 354 -6.19 -12.36 -1.92
CA THR A 354 -5.91 -12.00 -0.52
C THR A 354 -6.73 -10.77 -0.16
N ILE A 355 -7.50 -10.83 0.92
CA ILE A 355 -8.21 -9.69 1.52
C ILE A 355 -7.62 -9.46 2.90
N ILE A 356 -7.12 -8.25 3.13
CA ILE A 356 -6.66 -7.79 4.44
C ILE A 356 -7.59 -6.67 4.87
N SER A 357 -8.16 -6.77 6.07
CA SER A 357 -9.05 -5.74 6.59
C SER A 357 -8.80 -5.59 8.07
N ARG A 358 -8.41 -4.38 8.50
CA ARG A 358 -7.94 -4.14 9.87
C ARG A 358 -6.75 -5.06 10.20
N GLY A 359 -6.87 -6.00 11.14
CA GLY A 359 -5.82 -6.97 11.48
C GLY A 359 -6.08 -8.38 10.92
N GLY A 360 -7.16 -8.58 10.18
CA GLY A 360 -7.49 -9.86 9.58
C GLY A 360 -6.90 -10.01 8.19
N LEU A 361 -6.35 -11.18 7.90
CA LEU A 361 -5.93 -11.60 6.57
C LEU A 361 -6.67 -12.89 6.21
N CYS A 362 -7.32 -12.88 5.05
CA CYS A 362 -7.99 -14.04 4.47
C CYS A 362 -7.51 -14.21 3.03
N ARG A 363 -6.96 -15.38 2.72
CA ARG A 363 -6.48 -15.74 1.38
C ARG A 363 -7.29 -16.90 0.84
N TYR A 364 -7.70 -16.79 -0.42
CA TYR A 364 -8.35 -17.84 -1.17
C TYR A 364 -7.50 -18.24 -2.38
N SER A 365 -7.28 -19.54 -2.57
CA SER A 365 -6.80 -20.12 -3.82
C SER A 365 -7.66 -21.33 -4.20
N ALA A 366 -7.70 -21.68 -5.49
CA ALA A 366 -8.46 -22.83 -5.95
C ALA A 366 -7.92 -24.15 -5.36
N ASP A 367 -6.61 -24.24 -5.17
CA ASP A 367 -5.92 -25.46 -4.72
C ASP A 367 -5.99 -25.65 -3.20
N GLU A 368 -5.87 -24.58 -2.42
CA GLU A 368 -5.75 -24.66 -0.95
C GLU A 368 -7.02 -24.23 -0.21
N GLY A 369 -8.00 -23.69 -0.93
CA GLY A 369 -9.22 -23.14 -0.34
C GLY A 369 -8.95 -21.85 0.42
N VAL A 370 -9.65 -21.65 1.55
CA VAL A 370 -9.52 -20.45 2.38
C VAL A 370 -8.51 -20.67 3.50
N GLN A 371 -7.49 -19.81 3.55
CA GLN A 371 -6.55 -19.66 4.64
C GLN A 371 -6.77 -18.32 5.35
N LYS A 372 -6.58 -18.27 6.66
CA LYS A 372 -6.82 -17.06 7.45
C LYS A 372 -5.90 -16.92 8.63
N SER A 373 -5.62 -15.68 9.02
CA SER A 373 -4.82 -15.31 10.18
C SER A 373 -5.23 -13.95 10.73
N ASN A 374 -5.15 -13.78 12.05
CA ASN A 374 -5.44 -12.53 12.74
C ASN A 374 -4.15 -11.96 13.35
N HIS A 375 -3.97 -10.65 13.23
CA HIS A 375 -2.77 -9.90 13.62
C HIS A 375 -3.13 -8.76 14.57
N PRO A 376 -2.31 -8.45 15.58
CA PRO A 376 -2.62 -7.45 16.59
C PRO A 376 -2.40 -5.99 16.13
N HIS A 377 -2.35 -5.78 14.81
CA HIS A 377 -1.98 -4.51 14.17
C HIS A 377 -2.91 -4.25 13.00
N SER A 378 -3.29 -3.00 12.79
CA SER A 378 -4.19 -2.60 11.72
C SER A 378 -3.43 -2.12 10.48
N ILE A 379 -3.91 -2.46 9.28
CA ILE A 379 -3.47 -1.78 8.06
C ILE A 379 -4.21 -0.46 7.78
N GLY A 380 -5.06 0.00 8.70
CA GLY A 380 -5.76 1.28 8.58
C GLY A 380 -6.88 1.33 7.54
N GLY A 381 -7.37 0.17 7.09
CA GLY A 381 -8.35 0.08 6.00
C GLY A 381 -8.60 -1.34 5.50
N THR A 382 -9.04 -1.46 4.25
CA THR A 382 -9.25 -2.73 3.55
C THR A 382 -8.38 -2.79 2.30
N LEU A 383 -7.58 -3.85 2.16
CA LEU A 383 -6.74 -4.15 1.01
C LEU A 383 -7.22 -5.44 0.35
N ILE A 384 -7.30 -5.41 -0.98
CA ILE A 384 -7.66 -6.56 -1.80
C ILE A 384 -6.55 -6.76 -2.82
N GLU A 385 -5.98 -7.96 -2.86
CA GLU A 385 -4.90 -8.34 -3.78
C GLU A 385 -5.32 -9.57 -4.58
N TRP A 386 -5.35 -9.44 -5.90
CA TRP A 386 -5.42 -10.57 -6.81
C TRP A 386 -4.02 -10.86 -7.33
N SER A 387 -3.60 -12.11 -7.23
CA SER A 387 -2.38 -12.62 -7.87
C SER A 387 -2.80 -13.66 -8.90
N LEU A 388 -2.61 -13.37 -10.18
CA LEU A 388 -3.04 -14.19 -11.31
C LEU A 388 -1.80 -14.67 -12.06
N LYS A 389 -1.72 -15.98 -12.30
CA LYS A 389 -0.68 -16.52 -13.18
C LYS A 389 -1.17 -16.43 -14.61
N LEU A 390 -0.49 -15.64 -15.43
CA LEU A 390 -0.85 -15.48 -16.83
C LEU A 390 -0.40 -16.74 -17.60
N PRO A 391 -1.28 -17.35 -18.42
CA PRO A 391 -0.94 -18.55 -19.16
C PRO A 391 0.26 -18.30 -20.09
N SER A 392 1.15 -19.29 -20.20
CA SER A 392 2.16 -19.31 -21.27
C SER A 392 1.49 -19.71 -22.58
N GLU A 393 1.89 -19.09 -23.70
CA GLU A 393 1.61 -19.65 -25.02
C GLU A 393 2.41 -20.94 -25.18
N SER A 394 1.89 -22.05 -24.67
CA SER A 394 2.46 -23.37 -24.92
C SER A 394 1.42 -24.46 -24.69
N LEU A 395 0.30 -24.41 -25.41
CA LEU A 395 -0.56 -25.58 -25.67
C LEU A 395 -1.25 -25.38 -27.02
N ASN A 396 -0.59 -25.82 -28.09
CA ASN A 396 -1.18 -26.36 -29.32
C ASN A 396 -0.05 -27.01 -30.13
N GLU A 397 0.16 -28.31 -29.92
CA GLU A 397 0.35 -29.27 -31.01
C GLU A 397 -0.64 -30.41 -30.81
#